data_AF-A0A285T0Q3-F1
#
_entry.id   AF-A0A285T0Q3-F1
#
_cell.length_a   1.000
_cell.length_b   1.000
_cell.length_c   1.000
_cell.angle_alpha   90.00
_cell.angle_beta   90.00
_cell.angle_gamma   90.00
#
_symmetry.space_group_name_H-M   'P 1'
#
loop_
_entity.id
_entity.type
_entity.pdbx_description
1 polymer ?
#
loop_
_entity_poly.entity_id
_entity_poly.type
_entity_poly.pdbx_seq_one_letter_code
_entity_poly.pdbx_strand_id
1 'polypeptide(L)'
;MKQKENGHPPWTDEELEVAVEAYLYLLKLERDGTRLPTSQVEKIAGKGDLANRNSSSIRYRLRNISYVLQERGLPTLLAYSPAPAVGKNVRKRIEDILDGSHEFLLLLLQPQEKLPLSEGNLSKLVDDLDKLK
;
A
#
# COMPACT_ATOMS: atom_id res chain seq x y z
N MET A 1 -15.14 -5.08 39.58
CA MET A 1 -15.76 -4.94 38.25
C MET A 1 -14.65 -4.95 37.20
N LYS A 2 -14.58 -5.96 36.33
CA LYS A 2 -13.61 -5.97 35.22
C LYS A 2 -14.21 -5.14 34.08
N GLN A 3 -13.60 -4.00 33.77
CA GLN A 3 -13.97 -3.23 32.59
C GLN A 3 -13.66 -4.12 31.37
N LYS A 4 -14.67 -4.38 30.53
CA LYS A 4 -14.45 -4.95 29.20
C LYS A 4 -13.92 -3.82 28.33
N GLU A 5 -12.63 -3.85 28.04
CA GLU A 5 -12.04 -2.97 27.02
C GLU A 5 -12.57 -3.41 25.66
N ASN A 6 -13.58 -2.70 25.15
CA ASN A 6 -14.12 -2.89 23.79
C ASN A 6 -13.20 -2.27 22.71
N GLY A 7 -11.90 -2.15 22.97
CA GLY A 7 -10.92 -1.58 22.05
C GLY A 7 -10.27 -2.67 21.22
N HIS A 8 -10.16 -2.48 19.91
CA HIS A 8 -9.18 -3.25 19.14
C HIS A 8 -7.78 -2.97 19.72
N PRO A 9 -6.93 -3.99 19.91
CA PRO A 9 -5.60 -3.80 20.48
C PRO A 9 -4.82 -2.77 19.65
N PRO A 10 -4.00 -1.91 20.29
CA PRO A 10 -3.16 -0.95 19.58
C PRO A 10 -2.22 -1.67 18.60
N TRP A 11 -1.81 -0.99 17.53
CA TRP A 11 -0.83 -1.52 16.58
C TRP A 11 0.58 -1.47 17.18
N THR A 12 1.25 -2.62 17.23
CA THR A 12 2.66 -2.71 17.65
C THR A 12 3.61 -2.23 16.56
N ASP A 13 4.90 -2.08 16.87
CA ASP A 13 5.88 -1.61 15.87
C ASP A 13 6.07 -2.67 14.79
N GLU A 14 6.14 -3.93 15.21
CA GLU A 14 6.27 -5.10 14.34
C GLU A 14 5.08 -5.23 13.38
N GLU A 15 3.86 -5.03 13.88
CA GLU A 15 2.67 -5.03 13.03
C GLU A 15 2.66 -3.88 12.01
N LEU A 16 3.18 -2.71 12.38
CA LEU A 16 3.31 -1.58 11.45
C LEU A 16 4.40 -1.83 10.41
N GLU A 17 5.53 -2.40 10.81
CA GLU A 17 6.63 -2.79 9.92
C GLU A 17 6.13 -3.79 8.87
N VAL A 18 5.53 -4.90 9.30
CA VAL A 18 4.97 -5.91 8.38
C VAL A 18 3.91 -5.33 7.47
N ALA A 19 3.06 -4.41 7.96
CA ALA A 19 2.05 -3.75 7.13
C ALA A 19 2.68 -2.83 6.06
N VAL A 20 3.73 -2.08 6.41
CA VAL A 20 4.44 -1.19 5.49
C VAL A 20 5.21 -2.01 4.45
N GLU A 21 5.94 -3.04 4.86
CA GLU A 21 6.68 -3.93 3.95
C GLU A 21 5.73 -4.61 2.96
N ALA A 22 4.62 -5.18 3.44
CA ALA A 22 3.61 -5.79 2.58
C ALA A 22 3.06 -4.75 1.58
N TYR A 23 2.74 -3.53 2.04
CA TYR A 23 2.25 -2.47 1.18
C TYR A 23 3.26 -2.11 0.08
N LEU A 24 4.52 -1.91 0.42
CA LEU A 24 5.58 -1.54 -0.54
C LEU A 24 5.82 -2.65 -1.55
N TYR A 25 5.82 -3.91 -1.11
CA TYR A 25 5.91 -5.08 -2.00
C TYR A 25 4.77 -5.11 -3.02
N LEU A 26 3.53 -4.91 -2.56
CA LEU A 26 2.35 -4.88 -3.43
C LEU A 26 2.37 -3.68 -4.39
N LEU A 27 2.82 -2.51 -3.92
CA LEU A 27 2.97 -1.33 -4.76
C LEU A 27 4.02 -1.56 -5.85
N LYS A 28 5.14 -2.22 -5.52
CA LYS A 28 6.14 -2.63 -6.50
C LYS A 28 5.54 -3.55 -7.56
N LEU A 29 4.81 -4.60 -7.15
CA LEU A 29 4.12 -5.49 -8.10
C LEU A 29 3.16 -4.74 -9.03
N GLU A 30 2.35 -3.82 -8.48
CA GLU A 30 1.40 -3.04 -9.28
C GLU A 30 2.13 -2.10 -10.27
N ARG A 31 3.25 -1.49 -9.85
CA ARG A 31 4.11 -0.68 -10.72
C ARG A 31 4.79 -1.50 -11.82
N ASP A 32 5.14 -2.75 -11.53
CA ASP A 32 5.71 -3.71 -12.47
C ASP A 32 4.63 -4.34 -13.39
N GLY A 33 3.39 -3.83 -13.35
CA GLY A 33 2.28 -4.26 -14.22
C GLY A 33 1.46 -5.45 -13.69
N THR A 34 1.79 -5.97 -12.51
CA THR A 34 1.08 -7.08 -11.88
C THR A 34 0.07 -6.55 -10.86
N ARG A 35 -1.18 -6.36 -11.30
CA ARG A 35 -2.27 -5.94 -10.42
C ARG A 35 -2.97 -7.14 -9.77
N LEU A 36 -2.96 -7.21 -8.44
CA LEU A 36 -3.65 -8.25 -7.68
C LEU A 36 -5.09 -7.83 -7.31
N PRO A 37 -6.04 -8.77 -7.27
CA PRO A 37 -7.36 -8.52 -6.68
C PRO A 37 -7.24 -8.14 -5.20
N THR A 38 -8.12 -7.24 -4.74
CA THR A 38 -8.15 -6.74 -3.35
C THR A 38 -8.17 -7.86 -2.29
N SER A 39 -8.84 -8.99 -2.56
CA SER A 39 -8.86 -10.15 -1.67
C SER A 39 -7.50 -10.83 -1.52
N GLN A 40 -6.70 -10.87 -2.60
CA GLN A 40 -5.34 -11.39 -2.55
C GLN A 40 -4.39 -10.41 -1.84
N VAL A 41 -4.55 -9.11 -2.09
CA VAL A 41 -3.78 -8.08 -1.38
C VAL A 41 -3.98 -8.20 0.14
N GLU A 42 -5.23 -8.25 0.60
CA GLU A 42 -5.54 -8.43 2.03
C GLU A 42 -5.01 -9.74 2.59
N LYS A 43 -5.10 -10.82 1.81
CA LYS A 43 -4.57 -12.12 2.22
C LYS A 43 -3.05 -12.10 2.34
N ILE A 44 -2.33 -11.39 1.47
CA ILE A 44 -0.88 -11.26 1.52
C ILE A 44 -0.48 -10.38 2.70
N ALA A 45 -1.10 -9.21 2.84
CA ALA A 45 -0.85 -8.29 3.94
C ALA A 45 -1.21 -8.87 5.31
N GLY A 46 -2.20 -9.77 5.40
CA GLY A 46 -2.61 -10.41 6.65
C GLY A 46 -1.79 -11.63 7.08
N LYS A 47 -0.66 -11.93 6.44
CA LYS A 47 0.22 -13.05 6.84
C LYS A 47 1.16 -12.66 7.97
N GLY A 48 1.82 -13.65 8.56
CA GLY A 48 2.82 -13.45 9.60
C GLY A 48 2.22 -12.80 10.84
N ASP A 49 2.86 -11.73 11.31
CA ASP A 49 2.48 -11.03 12.55
C ASP A 49 1.11 -10.33 12.47
N LEU A 50 0.54 -10.23 11.26
CA LEU A 50 -0.81 -9.70 11.03
C LEU A 50 -1.91 -10.76 11.02
N ALA A 51 -1.59 -12.03 11.26
CA ALA A 51 -2.57 -13.13 11.22
C ALA A 51 -3.71 -12.97 12.26
N ASN A 52 -3.47 -12.24 13.35
CA ASN A 52 -4.48 -11.96 14.38
C ASN A 52 -5.35 -10.72 14.07
N ARG A 53 -5.01 -9.95 13.04
CA ARG A 53 -5.79 -8.79 12.61
C ARG A 53 -6.90 -9.23 11.65
N ASN A 54 -8.10 -8.69 11.85
CA ASN A 54 -9.19 -8.93 10.90
C ASN A 54 -8.96 -8.16 9.59
N SER A 55 -9.56 -8.66 8.50
CA SER A 55 -9.41 -8.08 7.15
C SER A 55 -9.82 -6.60 7.08
N SER A 56 -10.83 -6.18 7.85
CA SER A 56 -11.26 -4.78 7.90
C SER A 56 -10.18 -3.87 8.49
N SER A 57 -9.49 -4.32 9.54
CA SER A 57 -8.38 -3.60 10.18
C SER A 57 -7.18 -3.49 9.24
N ILE A 58 -6.83 -4.59 8.54
CA ILE A 58 -5.76 -4.62 7.54
C ILE A 58 -6.09 -3.67 6.38
N ARG A 59 -7.29 -3.78 5.80
CA ARG A 59 -7.77 -2.88 4.74
C ARG A 59 -7.63 -1.42 5.14
N TYR A 60 -8.03 -1.08 6.37
CA TYR A 60 -7.95 0.30 6.85
C TYR A 60 -6.49 0.76 7.03
N ARG A 61 -5.62 -0.11 7.55
CA ARG A 61 -4.18 0.17 7.66
C ARG A 61 -3.55 0.45 6.29
N LEU A 62 -3.87 -0.34 5.27
CA LEU A 62 -3.38 -0.12 3.90
C LEU A 62 -3.85 1.25 3.37
N ARG A 63 -5.09 1.65 3.63
CA ARG A 63 -5.60 2.99 3.27
C ARG A 63 -4.90 4.12 4.03
N ASN A 64 -4.52 3.90 5.29
CA ASN A 64 -3.72 4.86 6.06
C ASN A 64 -2.32 5.01 5.47
N ILE A 65 -1.68 3.92 5.04
CA ILE A 65 -0.37 3.96 4.36
C ILE A 65 -0.48 4.70 3.02
N SER A 66 -1.52 4.42 2.21
CA SER A 66 -1.81 5.19 0.99
C SER A 66 -1.90 6.70 1.28
N TYR A 67 -2.53 7.09 2.39
CA TYR A 67 -2.61 8.50 2.77
C TYR A 67 -1.24 9.11 3.11
N VAL A 68 -0.40 8.41 3.88
CA VAL A 68 0.95 8.91 4.20
C VAL A 68 1.81 9.06 2.95
N LEU A 69 1.75 8.11 2.01
CA LEU A 69 2.47 8.21 0.73
C LEU A 69 1.92 9.32 -0.17
N GLN A 70 0.61 9.48 -0.26
CA GLN A 70 -0.02 10.54 -1.03
C GLN A 70 0.42 11.94 -0.54
N GLU A 71 0.45 12.15 0.77
CA GLU A 71 0.91 13.41 1.38
C GLU A 71 2.39 13.70 1.09
N ARG A 72 3.18 12.65 0.82
CA ARG A 72 4.59 12.74 0.38
C ARG A 72 4.73 12.87 -1.14
N GLY A 73 3.63 12.98 -1.90
CA GLY A 73 3.65 13.09 -3.36
C GLY A 73 4.02 11.79 -4.09
N LEU A 74 3.86 10.65 -3.42
CA LEU A 74 4.25 9.33 -3.93
C LEU A 74 3.05 8.54 -4.47
N PRO A 75 3.30 7.57 -5.37
CA PRO A 75 2.25 6.68 -5.84
C PRO A 75 1.71 5.78 -4.73
N THR A 76 0.47 5.35 -4.88
CA THR A 76 -0.26 4.51 -3.93
C THR A 76 -0.94 3.36 -4.68
N LEU A 77 -1.24 2.27 -3.98
CA LEU A 77 -2.06 1.18 -4.51
C LEU A 77 -3.43 1.71 -4.98
N LEU A 78 -3.79 1.43 -6.23
CA LEU A 78 -5.05 1.88 -6.84
C LEU A 78 -6.29 1.35 -6.11
N ALA A 79 -6.19 0.15 -5.54
CA ALA A 79 -7.31 -0.50 -4.85
C ALA A 79 -7.66 0.15 -3.49
N TYR A 80 -6.79 1.00 -2.93
CA TYR A 80 -6.94 1.52 -1.57
C TYR A 80 -6.94 3.04 -1.56
N SER A 81 -8.15 3.62 -1.51
CA SER A 81 -8.31 5.06 -1.36
C SER A 81 -7.69 5.55 -0.04
N PRO A 82 -6.86 6.60 -0.07
CA PRO A 82 -6.28 7.23 1.12
C PRO A 82 -7.30 7.49 2.23
N ALA A 83 -6.94 7.14 3.47
CA ALA A 83 -7.73 7.43 4.66
C ALA A 83 -6.91 8.27 5.68
N PRO A 84 -7.32 9.51 6.00
CA PRO A 84 -6.52 10.44 6.82
C PRO A 84 -6.51 10.14 8.32
N ALA A 85 -7.44 9.31 8.81
CA ALA A 85 -7.54 8.97 10.23
C ALA A 85 -6.47 7.92 10.63
N VAL A 86 -5.20 8.33 10.58
CA VAL A 86 -4.04 7.50 10.94
C VAL A 86 -3.75 7.56 12.45
N GLY A 87 -4.00 8.73 13.07
CA GLY A 87 -3.57 9.04 14.43
C GLY A 87 -2.11 9.51 14.48
N LYS A 88 -1.82 10.58 15.22
CA LYS A 88 -0.50 11.26 15.19
C LYS A 88 0.68 10.33 15.52
N ASN A 89 0.55 9.52 16.57
CA ASN A 89 1.63 8.61 16.99
C ASN A 89 1.89 7.50 15.96
N VAL A 90 0.82 6.95 15.39
CA VAL A 90 0.94 5.88 14.37
C VAL A 90 1.45 6.45 13.05
N ARG A 91 1.04 7.67 12.68
CA ARG A 91 1.57 8.35 11.49
C ARG A 91 3.09 8.50 11.58
N LYS A 92 3.59 9.03 12.70
CA LYS A 92 5.03 9.19 12.92
C LYS A 92 5.77 7.85 12.77
N ARG A 93 5.25 6.78 13.38
CA ARG A 93 5.86 5.44 13.30
C ARG A 93 5.87 4.89 11.86
N ILE A 94 4.79 5.07 11.11
CA ILE A 94 4.75 4.70 9.68
C ILE A 94 5.79 5.50 8.88
N GLU A 95 5.89 6.80 9.13
CA GLU A 95 6.88 7.68 8.49
C GLU A 95 8.32 7.23 8.81
N ASP A 96 8.62 6.95 10.08
CA ASP A 96 9.93 6.46 10.53
C ASP A 96 10.28 5.10 9.87
N ILE A 97 9.31 4.17 9.78
CA ILE A 97 9.49 2.87 9.11
C ILE A 97 9.73 3.04 7.61
N LEU A 98 8.97 3.92 6.94
CA LEU A 98 9.17 4.21 5.51
C LEU A 98 10.58 4.74 5.28
N ASP A 99 11.01 5.73 6.07
CA ASP A 99 12.31 6.38 5.89
C ASP A 99 13.50 5.43 6.19
N GLY A 100 13.27 4.36 6.95
CA GLY A 100 14.21 3.26 7.17
C GLY A 100 14.16 2.12 6.15
N SER A 101 13.16 2.07 5.26
CA SER A 101 12.94 0.96 4.34
C SER A 101 13.78 1.09 3.05
N HIS A 102 14.50 0.01 2.70
CA HIS A 102 15.25 -0.05 1.44
C HIS A 102 14.32 0.02 0.22
N GLU A 103 13.19 -0.69 0.24
CA GLU A 103 12.17 -0.67 -0.81
C GLU A 103 11.59 0.74 -0.99
N PHE A 104 11.40 1.47 0.11
CA PHE A 104 10.96 2.86 0.03
C PHE A 104 12.00 3.76 -0.62
N LEU A 105 13.29 3.63 -0.27
CA LEU A 105 14.36 4.36 -0.94
C LEU A 105 14.40 4.06 -2.44
N LEU A 106 14.22 2.80 -2.84
CA LEU A 106 14.10 2.44 -4.25
C LEU A 106 12.89 3.11 -4.91
N LEU A 107 11.75 3.17 -4.23
CA LEU A 107 10.56 3.86 -4.73
C LEU A 107 10.81 5.35 -5.00
N LEU A 108 11.59 6.02 -4.15
CA LEU A 108 11.96 7.43 -4.31
C LEU A 108 12.89 7.67 -5.51
N LEU A 109 13.75 6.70 -5.83
CA LEU A 109 14.73 6.79 -6.91
C LEU A 109 14.15 6.47 -8.29
N GLN A 110 12.98 5.82 -8.36
CA GLN A 110 12.37 5.51 -9.65
C GLN A 110 11.75 6.75 -10.30
N PRO A 111 11.98 7.01 -11.60
CA PRO A 111 11.26 8.03 -12.34
C PRO A 111 9.76 7.81 -12.13
N GLN A 112 9.04 8.90 -11.87
CA GLN A 112 7.58 8.91 -11.83
C GLN A 112 7.08 8.80 -13.29
N GLU A 113 7.30 7.66 -13.94
CA GLU A 113 6.53 7.35 -15.14
C GLU A 113 5.09 7.17 -14.69
N LYS A 114 4.24 8.12 -15.08
CA LYS A 114 2.80 7.98 -14.91
C LYS A 114 2.41 6.65 -15.54
N LEU A 115 2.08 5.67 -14.70
CA LEU A 115 1.45 4.44 -15.16
C LEU A 115 0.25 4.88 -16.02
N PRO A 116 0.20 4.53 -17.31
CA PRO A 116 -0.91 4.94 -18.16
C PRO A 116 -2.17 4.19 -17.70
N LEU A 117 -2.93 4.84 -16.84
CA LEU A 117 -4.24 4.39 -16.40
C LEU A 117 -5.25 4.65 -17.52
N SER A 118 -5.42 3.70 -18.44
CA SER A 118 -6.72 3.39 -19.09
C SER A 118 -6.59 2.22 -20.07
N GLU A 119 -7.71 1.51 -20.29
CA GLU A 119 -7.88 0.56 -21.42
C GLU A 119 -7.50 1.16 -22.78
N GLY A 120 -7.50 2.49 -22.91
CA GLY A 120 -7.03 3.19 -24.10
C GLY A 120 -5.56 2.95 -24.44
N ASN A 121 -4.74 2.49 -23.49
CA ASN A 121 -3.32 2.25 -23.75
C ASN A 121 -3.05 0.91 -24.46
N LEU A 122 -3.99 -0.04 -24.42
CA LEU A 122 -3.93 -1.25 -25.25
C LEU A 122 -4.22 -0.92 -26.72
N SER A 123 -5.21 -0.07 -26.98
CA SER A 123 -5.50 0.43 -28.33
C SER A 123 -4.28 1.10 -28.93
N LYS A 124 -3.63 1.98 -28.16
CA LYS A 124 -2.43 2.70 -28.62
C LYS A 124 -1.25 1.76 -28.93
N LEU A 125 -1.07 0.71 -28.12
CA LEU A 125 -0.05 -0.31 -28.35
C LEU A 125 -0.32 -1.14 -29.61
N VAL A 126 -1.58 -1.47 -29.86
CA VAL A 126 -2.02 -2.17 -31.08
C VAL A 126 -1.86 -1.27 -32.31
N ASP A 127 -2.26 0.00 -32.20
CA ASP A 127 -2.14 1.00 -33.27
C ASP A 127 -0.68 1.28 -33.65
N ASP A 128 0.23 1.26 -32.66
CA ASP A 128 1.67 1.47 -32.91
C ASP A 128 2.35 0.22 -33.48
N LEU A 129 1.84 -0.98 -33.21
CA LEU A 129 2.28 -2.24 -33.84
C LEU A 129 1.84 -2.35 -35.29
N ASP A 130 0.65 -1.85 -35.65
CA ASP A 130 0.17 -1.87 -37.04
C ASP A 130 0.90 -0.87 -37.94
N LYS A 131 1.53 0.16 -37.37
CA LYS A 131 2.38 1.13 -38.10
C LYS A 131 3.80 0.64 -38.37
N LEU A 132 4.18 -0.54 -37.86
CA LEU A 132 5.48 -1.17 -38.10
C LEU A 132 5.49 -2.11 -39.33
N LYS A 133 4.45 -2.08 -40.14
CA LYS A 133 4.37 -2.75 -41.46
C LYS A 133 4.44 -1.72 -42.57
#